data_AF-A0ABD3HUZ2-F1
#
_entry.id   AF-A0ABD3HUZ2-F1
#
_cell.length_a   1.000
_cell.length_b   1.000
_cell.length_c   1.000
_cell.angle_alpha   90.00
_cell.angle_beta   90.00
_cell.angle_gamma   90.00
#
_symmetry.space_group_name_H-M   'P 1'
#
loop_
_entity.id
_entity.type
_entity.pdbx_description
1 polymer ?
#
loop_
_entity_poly.entity_id
_entity_poly.type
_entity_poly.pdbx_seq_one_letter_code
_entity_poly.pdbx_strand_id
1 'polypeptide(L)'
;MGGKEMIATQEEMVKARVPMGSRDFCAHLLIPLNKCRLENYYLPWKCVDERHSYEKCEYEIFLERMHKMKAIREAVIDVISYAIIIIAPTDRECCLFRRYRSGLVCREKV
;
A
#
# COMPACT_ATOMS: atom_id res chain seq x y z
N MET A 1 -5.31 -6.53 11.77
CA MET A 1 -4.59 -5.35 11.27
C MET A 1 -5.09 -4.14 12.03
N GLY A 2 -4.37 -3.70 13.06
CA GLY A 2 -4.72 -2.47 13.79
C GLY A 2 -4.35 -1.29 12.92
N GLY A 3 -5.32 -0.47 12.54
CA GLY A 3 -5.02 0.83 11.92
C GLY A 3 -4.32 1.72 12.96
N LYS A 4 -3.32 2.48 12.53
CA LYS A 4 -2.72 3.51 13.39
C LYS A 4 -3.78 4.54 13.80
N GLU A 5 -3.74 4.94 15.07
CA GLU A 5 -4.66 5.94 15.63
C GLU A 5 -4.20 7.36 15.25
N MET A 6 -5.15 8.24 14.91
CA MET A 6 -4.86 9.65 14.68
C MET A 6 -4.69 10.36 16.03
N ILE A 7 -3.45 10.55 16.46
CA ILE A 7 -3.12 11.17 17.75
C ILE A 7 -3.27 12.71 17.71
N ALA A 8 -2.91 13.33 16.58
CA ALA A 8 -2.98 14.78 16.43
C ALA A 8 -4.40 15.24 16.04
N THR A 9 -4.92 16.26 16.73
CA THR A 9 -6.22 16.85 16.36
C THR A 9 -6.11 17.72 15.11
N GLN A 10 -7.21 17.89 14.39
CA GLN A 10 -7.23 18.72 13.18
C GLN A 10 -6.88 20.18 13.47
N GLU A 11 -7.31 20.70 14.61
CA GLU A 11 -7.02 22.08 15.03
C GLU A 11 -5.52 22.29 15.31
N GLU A 12 -4.85 21.32 15.93
CA GLU A 12 -3.42 21.37 16.20
C GLU A 12 -2.60 21.39 14.90
N MET A 13 -2.98 20.58 13.92
CA MET A 13 -2.33 20.56 12.61
C MET A 13 -2.50 21.87 11.84
N VAL A 14 -3.66 22.54 11.99
CA VAL A 14 -3.92 23.85 11.40
C VAL A 14 -3.10 24.94 12.10
N LYS A 15 -3.08 24.94 13.45
CA LYS A 15 -2.27 25.87 14.25
C LYS A 15 -0.78 25.76 13.91
N ALA A 16 -0.29 24.53 13.72
CA ALA A 16 1.09 24.25 13.32
C ALA A 16 1.37 24.45 11.81
N ARG A 17 0.37 24.88 11.02
CA ARG A 17 0.47 25.09 9.55
C ARG A 17 1.07 23.89 8.80
N VAL A 18 0.66 22.67 9.18
CA VAL A 18 1.12 21.45 8.50
C VAL A 18 0.55 21.41 7.07
N PRO A 19 1.38 21.19 6.03
CA PRO A 19 0.92 21.10 4.64
C PRO A 19 0.05 19.87 4.44
N MET A 20 -0.90 19.94 3.50
CA MET A 20 -1.92 18.91 3.28
C MET A 20 -1.35 17.49 3.08
N GLY A 21 -0.23 17.37 2.37
CA GLY A 21 0.39 16.07 2.09
C GLY A 21 1.07 15.40 3.28
N SER A 22 1.25 16.11 4.40
CA SER A 22 1.90 15.60 5.61
C SER A 22 0.92 15.46 6.78
N ARG A 23 -0.39 15.58 6.53
CA ARG A 23 -1.47 15.41 7.52
C ARG A 23 -1.87 13.94 7.66
N ASP A 24 -0.87 13.09 7.84
CA ASP A 24 -1.01 11.65 8.01
C ASP A 24 -1.03 11.28 9.51
N PHE A 25 -1.19 9.99 9.83
CA PHE A 25 -1.16 9.47 11.21
C PHE A 25 0.12 9.86 11.98
N CYS A 26 1.23 10.13 11.28
CA CYS A 26 2.52 10.55 11.85
C CYS A 26 2.63 12.05 12.13
N ALA A 27 1.59 12.86 11.88
CA ALA A 27 1.66 14.33 12.04
C ALA A 27 2.03 14.80 13.46
N HIS A 28 1.72 14.00 14.49
CA HIS A 28 2.08 14.29 15.88
C HIS A 28 3.60 14.35 16.12
N LEU A 29 4.40 13.62 15.34
CA LEU A 29 5.88 13.66 15.39
C LEU A 29 6.46 14.78 14.54
N LEU A 30 5.73 15.24 13.53
CA LEU A 30 6.19 16.31 12.64
C LEU A 30 6.16 17.69 13.31
N ILE A 31 5.18 17.93 14.19
CA ILE A 31 5.06 19.18 14.96
C ILE A 31 6.32 19.45 15.81
N PRO A 32 6.80 18.53 16.69
CA PRO A 32 8.01 18.76 17.47
C PRO A 32 9.27 18.82 16.58
N LEU A 33 9.34 18.04 15.51
CA LEU A 33 10.46 18.11 14.56
C LEU A 33 10.58 19.50 13.91
N ASN A 34 9.45 20.10 13.52
CA ASN A 34 9.46 21.44 12.93
C ASN A 34 9.82 22.53 13.96
N LYS A 35 9.44 22.36 15.24
CA LYS A 35 9.90 23.25 16.31
C LYS A 35 11.42 23.18 16.49
N CYS A 36 11.97 21.97 16.60
CA CYS A 36 13.42 21.76 16.73
C CYS A 36 14.19 22.32 15.53
N ARG A 37 13.66 22.17 14.30
CA ARG A 37 14.25 22.73 13.07
C ARG A 37 14.29 24.25 13.07
N LEU A 38 13.22 24.90 13.53
CA LEU A 38 13.16 26.36 13.62
C LEU A 38 14.15 26.91 14.67
N GLU A 39 14.25 26.25 15.81
CA GLU A 39 15.17 26.64 16.89
C GLU A 39 16.65 26.48 16.50
N ASN A 40 16.97 25.41 15.76
CA ASN A 40 18.34 25.08 15.36
C ASN A 40 18.67 25.49 13.93
N TYR A 41 17.91 26.39 13.30
CA TYR A 41 18.16 26.86 11.93
C TYR A 41 18.39 25.73 10.90
N TYR A 42 17.69 24.60 11.06
CA TYR A 42 17.79 23.43 10.17
C TYR A 42 19.19 22.79 10.07
N LEU A 43 20.01 22.89 11.12
CA LEU A 43 21.31 22.21 11.18
C LEU A 43 21.15 20.68 11.08
N PRO A 44 21.87 19.98 10.19
CA PRO A 44 21.60 18.56 9.88
C PRO A 44 21.95 17.57 11.00
N TRP A 45 22.76 17.98 11.97
CA TRP A 45 23.19 17.16 13.12
C TRP A 45 22.42 17.46 14.41
N LYS A 46 21.54 18.46 14.42
CA LYS A 46 20.62 18.74 15.54
C LYS A 46 19.22 18.29 15.10
N CYS A 47 18.48 17.64 16.00
CA CYS A 47 17.17 17.01 15.74
C CYS A 47 17.18 15.65 15.01
N VAL A 48 18.21 14.82 15.21
CA VAL A 48 18.33 13.51 14.55
C VAL A 48 17.30 12.51 15.09
N ASP A 49 17.04 12.52 16.40
CA ASP A 49 16.15 11.57 17.04
C ASP A 49 14.67 11.81 16.66
N GLU A 50 14.26 13.07 16.62
CA GLU A 50 12.93 13.50 16.16
C GLU A 50 12.76 13.21 14.66
N ARG A 51 13.82 13.35 13.88
CA ARG A 51 13.78 12.98 12.45
C ARG A 51 13.63 11.47 12.29
N HIS A 52 14.43 10.69 13.00
CA HIS A 52 14.42 9.23 12.87
C HIS A 52 13.11 8.61 13.35
N SER A 53 12.53 9.15 14.41
CA SER A 53 11.20 8.73 14.88
C SER A 53 10.10 9.03 13.87
N TYR A 54 10.11 10.22 13.25
CA TYR A 54 9.17 10.55 12.16
C TYR A 54 9.34 9.62 10.95
N GLU A 55 10.58 9.41 10.48
CA GLU A 55 10.88 8.53 9.34
C GLU A 55 10.47 7.08 9.59
N LYS A 56 10.68 6.57 10.81
CA LYS A 56 10.24 5.22 11.19
C LYS A 56 8.71 5.09 11.12
N CYS A 57 7.99 6.10 11.59
CA CYS A 57 6.53 6.11 11.54
C CYS A 57 6.00 6.06 10.09
N GLU A 58 6.58 6.86 9.20
CA GLU A 58 6.25 6.89 7.78
C GLU A 58 6.58 5.56 7.09
N TYR A 59 7.73 4.97 7.42
CA TYR A 59 8.14 3.67 6.88
C TYR A 59 7.15 2.55 7.23
N GLU A 60 6.69 2.51 8.47
CA GLU A 60 5.68 1.54 8.91
C GLU A 60 4.34 1.72 8.16
N ILE A 61 3.89 2.97 7.93
CA ILE A 61 2.68 3.23 7.13
C ILE A 61 2.88 2.78 5.67
N PHE A 62 4.06 3.04 5.11
CA PHE A 62 4.40 2.58 3.77
C PHE A 62 4.31 1.05 3.67
N LEU A 63 4.87 0.30 4.63
CA LEU A 63 4.77 -1.15 4.67
C LEU A 63 3.31 -1.62 4.74
N GLU A 64 2.49 -1.01 5.59
CA GLU A 64 1.05 -1.31 5.64
C GLU A 64 0.35 -1.10 4.28
N ARG A 65 0.65 0.01 3.60
CA ARG A 65 0.12 0.31 2.26
C ARG A 65 0.59 -0.72 1.23
N MET A 66 1.84 -1.17 1.30
CA MET A 66 2.39 -2.21 0.44
C MET A 66 1.71 -3.56 0.66
N HIS A 67 1.47 -3.94 1.92
CA HIS A 67 0.74 -5.17 2.24
C HIS A 67 -0.71 -5.13 1.75
N LYS A 68 -1.39 -3.99 1.89
CA LYS A 68 -2.75 -3.78 1.35
C LYS A 68 -2.76 -3.91 -0.18
N MET A 69 -1.80 -3.31 -0.87
CA MET A 69 -1.69 -3.44 -2.33
C MET A 69 -1.40 -4.86 -2.78
N LYS A 70 -0.56 -5.61 -2.06
CA LYS A 70 -0.31 -7.02 -2.33
C LYS A 70 -1.58 -7.86 -2.18
N ALA A 71 -2.31 -7.69 -1.07
CA ALA A 71 -3.56 -8.40 -0.82
C ALA A 71 -4.63 -8.10 -1.89
N ILE A 72 -4.77 -6.83 -2.31
CA ILE A 72 -5.69 -6.47 -3.39
C ILE A 72 -5.26 -7.10 -4.72
N ARG A 73 -3.95 -7.09 -5.06
CA ARG A 73 -3.45 -7.73 -6.28
C ARG A 73 -3.75 -9.22 -6.31
N GLU A 74 -3.52 -9.92 -5.21
CA GLU A 74 -3.84 -11.35 -5.07
C GLU A 74 -5.34 -11.59 -5.21
N ALA A 75 -6.17 -10.82 -4.49
CA ALA A 75 -7.63 -10.91 -4.61
C ALA A 75 -8.14 -10.62 -6.02
N VAL A 76 -7.55 -9.66 -6.74
CA VAL A 76 -7.91 -9.35 -8.13
C VAL A 76 -7.52 -10.50 -9.07
N ILE A 77 -6.37 -11.13 -8.87
CA ILE A 77 -5.97 -12.33 -9.63
C ILE A 77 -6.96 -13.47 -9.40
N ASP A 78 -7.41 -13.65 -8.16
CA ASP A 78 -8.42 -14.65 -7.81
C ASP A 78 -9.76 -14.34 -8.51
N VAL A 79 -10.24 -13.10 -8.46
CA VAL A 79 -11.47 -12.68 -9.14
C VAL A 79 -11.38 -12.88 -10.66
N ILE A 80 -10.24 -12.52 -11.28
CA ILE A 80 -10.01 -12.73 -12.72
C ILE A 80 -10.01 -14.22 -13.04
N SER A 81 -9.34 -15.05 -12.23
CA SER A 81 -9.30 -16.50 -12.42
C SER A 81 -10.68 -17.13 -12.27
N TYR A 82 -11.45 -16.74 -11.25
CA TYR A 82 -12.85 -17.15 -11.07
C TYR A 82 -13.74 -16.71 -12.24
N ALA A 83 -13.59 -15.47 -12.73
CA ALA A 83 -14.36 -14.96 -13.87
C ALA A 83 -14.04 -15.72 -15.18
N ILE A 84 -12.77 -16.05 -15.43
CA ILE A 84 -12.36 -16.88 -16.58
C ILE A 84 -13.01 -18.27 -16.50
N ILE A 85 -13.08 -18.88 -15.31
CA ILE A 85 -13.74 -20.18 -15.11
C ILE A 85 -15.26 -20.11 -15.31
N ILE A 86 -15.92 -19.00 -14.94
CA ILE A 86 -17.39 -18.84 -15.08
C ILE A 86 -17.80 -18.47 -16.51
N ILE A 87 -17.00 -17.66 -17.22
CA ILE A 87 -17.27 -17.27 -18.62
C ILE A 87 -16.83 -18.36 -19.60
N ALA A 88 -15.89 -19.24 -19.22
CA ALA A 88 -15.70 -20.51 -19.91
C ALA A 88 -16.92 -21.39 -19.60
N PRO A 89 -17.87 -21.60 -20.54
CA PRO A 89 -18.93 -22.56 -20.30
C PRO A 89 -18.27 -23.90 -19.96
N THR A 90 -18.75 -24.51 -18.90
CA THR A 90 -18.31 -25.81 -18.43
C THR A 90 -18.69 -26.88 -19.45
N ASP A 91 -17.92 -27.01 -20.52
CA ASP A 91 -17.95 -28.23 -21.32
C ASP A 91 -17.22 -29.30 -20.51
N ARG A 92 -18.03 -30.16 -19.89
CA ARG A 92 -17.64 -31.30 -19.07
C ARG A 92 -16.93 -32.41 -19.84
N GLU A 93 -16.46 -32.17 -21.08
CA GLU A 93 -15.60 -33.09 -21.81
C GLU A 93 -14.48 -32.32 -22.54
N CYS A 94 -13.25 -32.79 -22.32
CA CYS A 94 -12.06 -32.54 -23.15
C CYS A 94 -11.41 -31.15 -23.08
N CYS A 95 -10.42 -31.00 -22.18
CA CYS A 95 -9.00 -31.16 -22.53
C CYS A 95 -8.11 -30.46 -21.49
N LEU A 96 -7.23 -31.23 -20.87
CA LEU A 96 -6.08 -30.76 -20.09
C LEU A 96 -5.24 -29.79 -20.94
N PHE A 97 -5.46 -28.48 -20.79
CA PHE A 97 -4.71 -27.45 -21.51
C PHE A 97 -3.34 -27.24 -20.84
N ARG A 98 -2.46 -28.22 -21.00
CA ARG A 98 -1.02 -28.03 -20.85
C ARG A 98 -0.55 -27.23 -22.06
N ARG A 99 -0.31 -25.95 -21.81
CA ARG A 99 0.23 -24.93 -22.72
C ARG A 99 1.32 -25.50 -23.65
N TYR A 100 1.02 -25.72 -24.93
CA TYR A 100 2.03 -25.88 -25.98
C TYR A 100 1.71 -24.99 -27.18
N ARG A 101 2.77 -24.46 -27.74
CA ARG A 101 2.88 -23.15 -28.41
C ARG A 101 2.75 -23.27 -29.93
N SER A 102 1.70 -23.90 -30.44
CA SER A 102 1.48 -24.02 -31.89
C SER A 102 0.17 -24.76 -32.21
N GLY A 103 -0.84 -24.04 -32.69
CA GLY A 103 -1.99 -24.58 -33.43
C GLY A 103 -3.08 -25.25 -32.61
N LEU A 104 -4.31 -24.73 -32.73
CA LEU A 104 -5.54 -25.40 -32.31
C LEU A 104 -5.81 -26.57 -33.27
N VAL A 105 -5.60 -27.80 -32.83
CA VAL A 105 -6.11 -28.99 -33.53
C VAL A 105 -7.05 -29.71 -32.59
N CYS A 106 -8.36 -29.49 -32.77
CA CYS A 106 -9.39 -30.37 -32.23
C CYS A 106 -9.31 -31.68 -33.03
N ARG A 107 -8.76 -32.73 -32.43
CA ARG A 107 -8.83 -34.06 -33.03
C ARG A 107 -10.25 -34.58 -32.80
N GLU A 108 -11.05 -34.60 -33.86
CA GLU A 108 -12.29 -35.38 -33.88
C GLU A 108 -11.93 -36.83 -33.51
N LYS A 109 -12.55 -37.34 -32.45
CA LYS A 109 -12.57 -38.77 -32.19
C LYS A 109 -13.42 -39.42 -33.27
N VAL A 110 -12.80 -40.27 -34.09
CA VAL A 110 -13.47 -41.48 -34.59
C VAL A 110 -13.55 -42.45 -33.42
#